data_AF-A0A1S3QX44-F1
#
_entry.id   AF-A0A1S3QX44-F1
#
_cell.length_a   1.000
_cell.length_b   1.000
_cell.length_c   1.000
_cell.angle_alpha   90.00
_cell.angle_beta   90.00
_cell.angle_gamma   90.00
#
_symmetry.space_group_name_H-M   'P 1'
#
loop_
_entity.id
_entity.type
_entity.pdbx_description
1 polymer ?
#
loop_
_entity_poly.entity_id
_entity_poly.type
_entity_poly.pdbx_seq_one_letter_code
_entity_poly.pdbx_strand_id
1 'polypeptide(L)'
;MATKHFRPLPSGPVHLLTVNFRLILLFGNGYKLANMPLAKDLLHPTSEEEKRSHKKKRLVQSPNSYFMDVKCPGCYKITTVFSHAQTVVLCV
;
A
#
# COMPACT_ATOMS: atom_id res chain seq x y z
N MET A 1 -46.70 5.27 -28.33
CA MET A 1 -48.04 5.75 -27.90
C MET A 1 -48.44 4.96 -26.67
N ALA A 2 -48.74 5.68 -25.56
CA ALA A 2 -49.72 5.40 -24.49
C ALA A 2 -49.96 3.94 -24.01
N THR A 3 -50.18 3.57 -22.74
CA THR A 3 -50.35 4.22 -21.43
C THR A 3 -50.58 3.08 -20.42
N LYS A 4 -50.06 3.26 -19.19
CA LYS A 4 -50.52 2.86 -17.83
C LYS A 4 -51.27 1.55 -17.53
N HIS A 5 -50.98 1.08 -16.31
CA HIS A 5 -51.78 0.31 -15.32
C HIS A 5 -51.22 -1.10 -15.07
N PHE A 6 -51.10 -1.65 -13.85
CA PHE A 6 -51.55 -1.31 -12.50
C PHE A 6 -50.66 -2.13 -11.52
N ARG A 7 -50.34 -1.62 -10.33
CA ARG A 7 -49.63 -2.41 -9.27
C ARG A 7 -50.57 -3.45 -8.65
N PRO A 8 -50.01 -4.54 -8.11
CA PRO A 8 -50.36 -4.93 -6.75
C PRO A 8 -49.13 -5.10 -5.85
N LEU A 9 -49.21 -4.55 -4.64
CA LEU A 9 -48.40 -4.95 -3.49
C LEU A 9 -48.95 -6.29 -2.96
N PRO A 10 -48.09 -7.20 -2.48
CA PRO A 10 -48.44 -8.00 -1.31
C PRO A 10 -47.44 -7.77 -0.18
N SER A 11 -47.95 -7.15 0.88
CA SER A 11 -47.79 -7.53 2.29
C SER A 11 -46.62 -8.44 2.70
N GLY A 12 -45.60 -7.84 3.36
CA GLY A 12 -44.78 -8.46 4.42
C GLY A 12 -43.90 -9.67 4.04
N PRO A 13 -42.90 -10.07 4.85
CA PRO A 13 -42.92 -10.02 6.30
C PRO A 13 -41.71 -9.29 6.92
N VAL A 14 -42.00 -8.48 7.93
CA VAL A 14 -41.07 -7.70 8.76
C VAL A 14 -40.14 -8.58 9.63
N HIS A 15 -40.12 -9.90 9.42
CA HIS A 15 -39.39 -10.87 10.24
C HIS A 15 -37.97 -11.19 9.73
N LEU A 16 -37.65 -10.92 8.45
CA LEU A 16 -36.31 -11.21 7.91
C LEU A 16 -35.25 -10.20 8.39
N LEU A 17 -35.68 -9.01 8.81
CA LEU A 17 -34.79 -7.95 9.32
C LEU A 17 -34.33 -8.22 10.76
N THR A 18 -35.18 -8.81 11.60
CA THR A 18 -34.85 -9.08 13.02
C THR A 18 -33.81 -10.20 13.17
N VAL A 19 -33.86 -11.21 12.28
CA VAL A 19 -32.86 -12.30 12.28
C VAL A 19 -31.53 -11.80 11.73
N ASN A 20 -31.52 -10.96 10.71
CA ASN A 20 -30.30 -10.30 10.22
C ASN A 20 -29.66 -9.42 11.31
N PHE A 21 -30.46 -8.68 12.10
CA PHE A 21 -29.93 -7.83 13.16
C PHE A 21 -29.28 -8.61 14.32
N ARG A 22 -29.85 -9.76 14.70
CA ARG A 22 -29.24 -10.65 15.72
C ARG A 22 -28.02 -11.41 15.19
N LEU A 23 -27.96 -11.71 13.90
CA LEU A 23 -26.82 -12.42 13.30
C LEU A 23 -25.60 -11.49 13.13
N ILE A 24 -25.81 -10.21 12.80
CA ILE A 24 -24.74 -9.20 12.68
C ILE A 24 -24.02 -8.92 14.02
N LEU A 25 -24.71 -9.07 15.16
CA LEU A 25 -24.09 -8.86 16.48
C LEU A 25 -23.29 -10.07 16.98
N LEU A 26 -23.56 -11.28 16.49
CA LEU A 26 -22.83 -12.50 16.87
C LEU A 26 -21.67 -12.82 15.93
N PHE A 27 -21.77 -12.49 14.64
CA PHE A 27 -20.61 -12.40 13.76
C PHE A 27 -20.01 -11.02 13.92
N GLY A 28 -19.31 -10.84 15.05
CA GLY A 28 -18.50 -9.66 15.35
C GLY A 28 -17.82 -9.20 14.07
N ASN A 29 -18.27 -8.06 13.58
CA ASN A 29 -17.85 -7.55 12.32
C ASN A 29 -16.33 -7.47 12.28
N GLY A 30 -15.71 -8.37 11.52
CA GLY A 30 -14.30 -8.33 11.17
C GLY A 30 -13.99 -7.20 10.17
N TYR A 31 -14.72 -6.07 10.22
CA TYR A 31 -14.15 -4.85 9.70
C TYR A 31 -13.00 -4.51 10.63
N LYS A 32 -11.79 -4.82 10.17
CA LYS A 32 -10.55 -4.31 10.73
C LYS A 32 -10.75 -2.80 10.83
N LEU A 33 -10.99 -2.27 12.03
CA LEU A 33 -10.99 -0.83 12.25
C LEU A 33 -9.64 -0.37 11.74
N ALA A 34 -9.64 0.30 10.59
CA ALA A 34 -8.42 0.81 9.99
C ALA A 34 -7.79 1.71 11.06
N ASN A 35 -6.70 1.24 11.65
CA ASN A 35 -5.98 1.95 12.69
C ASN A 35 -5.33 3.16 12.02
N MET A 36 -6.10 4.23 11.83
CA MET A 36 -5.56 5.55 11.57
C MET A 36 -5.03 6.03 12.93
N PRO A 37 -3.71 6.03 13.14
CA PRO A 37 -3.17 6.52 14.39
C PRO A 37 -3.60 7.99 14.55
N LEU A 38 -4.27 8.29 15.67
CA LEU A 38 -4.75 9.63 16.01
C LEU A 38 -3.59 10.65 16.05
N ALA A 39 -2.37 10.17 16.27
CA ALA A 39 -1.13 10.93 16.15
C ALA A 39 -0.02 10.04 15.57
N LYS A 40 0.75 10.54 14.59
CA LYS A 40 1.99 9.92 14.12
C LYS A 40 3.17 10.58 14.81
N ASP A 41 4.12 9.78 15.29
CA ASP A 41 5.40 10.31 15.75
C ASP A 41 6.20 10.78 14.53
N LEU A 42 6.52 12.07 14.49
CA LEU A 42 7.26 12.70 13.40
C LEU A 42 8.76 12.75 13.66
N LEU A 43 9.19 12.60 14.91
CA LEU A 43 10.59 12.74 15.31
C LEU A 43 11.34 11.42 15.24
N HIS A 44 10.65 10.30 15.43
CA HIS A 44 11.24 8.96 15.40
C HIS A 44 10.46 8.01 14.47
N PRO A 45 10.46 8.26 13.16
CA PRO A 45 9.82 7.36 12.20
C PRO A 45 10.48 5.98 12.23
N THR A 46 9.71 4.94 11.94
CA THR A 46 10.26 3.58 11.83
C THR A 46 11.10 3.45 10.56
N SER A 47 12.10 2.57 10.58
CA SER A 47 13.00 2.39 9.42
C SER A 47 12.25 1.93 8.15
N GLU A 48 11.12 1.23 8.30
CA GLU A 48 10.27 0.83 7.18
C GLU A 48 9.53 2.02 6.56
N GLU A 49 9.02 2.94 7.38
CA GLU A 49 8.32 4.15 6.93
C GLU A 49 9.27 5.12 6.20
N GLU A 50 10.50 5.25 6.69
CA GLU A 50 11.53 6.06 6.03
C GLU A 50 11.93 5.49 4.66
N LYS A 51 12.06 4.16 4.55
CA LYS A 51 12.38 3.48 3.29
C LYS A 51 11.26 3.62 2.26
N ARG A 52 10.00 3.55 2.69
CA ARG A 52 8.82 3.75 1.82
C ARG A 52 8.67 5.20 1.37
N SER A 53 9.16 6.15 2.16
CA SER A 53 9.09 7.57 1.85
C SER A 53 10.03 7.95 0.69
N HIS A 54 9.59 8.93 -0.12
CA HIS A 54 10.44 9.51 -1.16
C HIS A 54 11.71 10.13 -0.56
N LYS A 55 12.86 9.99 -1.22
CA LYS A 55 14.19 10.43 -0.74
C LYS A 55 14.28 11.87 -0.20
N LYS A 56 13.48 12.80 -0.75
CA LYS A 56 13.42 14.21 -0.30
C LYS A 56 12.46 14.47 0.88
N LYS A 57 11.59 13.53 1.21
CA LYS A 57 10.54 13.66 2.25
C LYS A 57 10.84 12.87 3.52
N ARG A 58 12.02 12.23 3.59
CA ARG A 58 12.51 11.58 4.81
C ARG A 58 12.86 12.64 5.86
N LEU A 59 12.94 12.24 7.13
CA LEU A 59 13.35 13.12 8.23
C LEU A 59 14.70 13.78 7.92
N VAL A 60 15.67 12.98 7.46
CA VAL A 60 16.92 13.44 6.87
C VAL A 60 17.02 12.94 5.44
N GLN A 61 17.31 13.84 4.50
CA GLN A 61 17.41 13.48 3.09
C GLN A 61 18.65 12.63 2.82
N SER A 62 18.46 11.52 2.10
CA SER A 62 19.53 10.64 1.66
C SER A 62 19.26 10.11 0.26
N PRO A 63 20.28 9.94 -0.60
CA PRO A 63 20.09 9.37 -1.92
C PRO A 63 19.71 7.88 -1.82
N ASN A 64 19.01 7.38 -2.84
CA ASN A 64 18.75 5.93 -2.98
C ASN A 64 19.84 5.22 -3.80
N SER A 65 20.74 6.00 -4.41
CA SER A 65 21.82 5.50 -5.24
C SER A 65 23.03 5.10 -4.40
N TYR A 66 23.80 4.14 -4.89
CA TYR A 66 24.95 3.58 -4.19
C TYR A 66 26.08 3.24 -5.18
N PHE A 67 27.27 3.00 -4.65
CA PHE A 67 28.39 2.43 -5.40
C PHE A 67 28.42 0.92 -5.18
N MET A 68 28.75 0.18 -6.23
CA MET A 68 28.81 -1.29 -6.24
C MET A 68 30.13 -1.76 -6.81
N ASP A 69 30.60 -2.89 -6.32
CA ASP A 69 31.78 -3.56 -6.84
C ASP A 69 31.34 -4.64 -7.84
N VAL A 70 31.58 -4.39 -9.14
CA VAL A 70 31.25 -5.33 -10.21
C VAL A 70 32.50 -6.11 -10.58
N LYS A 71 32.41 -7.44 -10.52
CA LYS A 71 33.48 -8.33 -10.95
C LYS A 71 33.27 -8.74 -12.41
N CYS A 72 34.25 -8.45 -13.27
CA CYS A 72 34.21 -8.89 -14.67
C CYS A 72 34.46 -10.41 -14.77
N PRO A 73 33.61 -11.20 -15.47
CA PRO A 73 33.81 -12.65 -15.58
C PRO A 73 35.04 -13.04 -16.43
N GLY A 74 35.51 -12.18 -17.33
CA GLY A 74 36.69 -12.45 -18.17
C GLY A 74 38.00 -12.02 -17.54
N CYS A 75 38.04 -10.84 -16.92
CA CYS A 75 39.27 -10.23 -16.40
C CYS A 75 39.46 -10.41 -14.89
N TYR A 76 38.43 -10.87 -14.16
CA TYR A 76 38.39 -11.04 -12.70
C TYR A 76 38.68 -9.79 -11.84
N LYS A 77 39.01 -8.66 -12.47
CA LYS A 77 39.14 -7.35 -11.84
C LYS A 77 37.78 -6.87 -11.32
N ILE A 78 37.84 -6.18 -10.19
CA ILE A 78 36.69 -5.53 -9.55
C ILE A 78 36.71 -4.05 -9.95
N THR A 79 35.61 -3.56 -10.50
CA THR A 79 35.43 -2.14 -10.82
C THR A 79 34.29 -1.55 -9.98
N THR A 80 34.53 -0.36 -9.42
CA THR A 80 33.51 0.36 -8.65
C THR A 80 32.59 1.11 -9.60
N VAL A 81 31.29 0.84 -9.56
CA VAL A 81 30.28 1.39 -10.46
C VAL A 81 29.17 2.06 -9.69
N PHE A 82 28.70 3.21 -10.17
CA PHE A 82 27.53 3.88 -9.62
C PHE A 82 26.22 3.21 -10.09
N SER A 83 25.29 2.97 -9.17
CA SER A 83 24.04 2.22 -9.43
C SER A 83 23.12 2.85 -10.48
N HIS A 84 23.23 4.16 -10.71
CA HIS A 84 22.48 4.89 -11.73
C HIS A 84 23.44 5.61 -12.70
N ALA A 85 24.48 4.91 -13.15
CA ALA A 85 25.43 5.46 -14.12
C ALA A 85 24.74 5.85 -15.44
N GLN A 86 25.09 7.02 -15.97
CA GLN A 86 24.62 7.49 -17.29
C GLN A 86 25.56 7.08 -18.42
N THR A 87 26.82 6.83 -18.09
CA THR A 87 27.88 6.45 -19.03
C THR A 87 28.06 4.94 -19.05
N VAL A 88 28.52 4.42 -20.20
CA VAL A 88 28.91 3.01 -20.33
C VAL A 88 30.16 2.76 -19.51
N VAL A 89 30.12 1.78 -18.62
CA VAL A 89 31.28 1.35 -17.84
C VAL A 89 32.03 0.26 -18.61
N LEU A 90 33.30 0.51 -18.91
CA LEU A 90 34.17 -0.44 -19.57
C LEU A 90 34.98 -1.22 -18.53
N CYS A 91 35.18 -2.52 -18.79
CA CYS A 91 36.19 -3.29 -18.08
C CYS A 91 37.57 -2.98 -18.68
N VAL A 92 38.49 -2.49 -17.83
CA VAL A 92 39.90 -2.22 -18.16
C VAL A 92 40.82 -3.23 -17.49
#